data_AF-A0A8S3ZS91-F1
#
_entry.id   AF-A0A8S3ZS91-F1
#
_cell.length_a   1.000
_cell.length_b   1.000
_cell.length_c   1.000
_cell.angle_alpha   90.00
_cell.angle_beta   90.00
_cell.angle_gamma   90.00
#
_symmetry.space_group_name_H-M   'P 1'
#
loop_
_entity.id
_entity.type
_entity.pdbx_description
1 polymer ?
#
loop_
_entity_poly.entity_id
_entity_poly.type
_entity_poly.pdbx_seq_one_letter_code
_entity_poly.pdbx_strand_id
1 'polypeptide(L)'
;MELAFNTTPGFVNLTVEGFWKGSVGVNFTSNYKDANIRDVFTSLVGKLPSWYDDTELNKSINNVVRKMCEEEDSCPKSYHCSVEKSQQQFEPICEYVCLQSECQNNGYCVVNIDNQPKCRCFETDDYIYTGENCEIKTEKLTMSKDKIIGIAVGVGGGVILLLLIIVVIICIRQRQQRRSKGKRIVDNASEQSFQSFKGSEDGIHQPTSSPRPGVAPENSHSLY
;
A
#
# COMPACT_ATOMS: atom_id res chain seq x y z
N MET A 1 57.11 43.79 -3.06
CA MET A 1 55.96 42.90 -3.23
C MET A 1 56.31 41.63 -2.48
N GLU A 2 56.12 41.65 -1.17
CA GLU A 2 56.27 40.46 -0.34
C GLU A 2 55.20 39.48 -0.80
N LEU A 3 55.62 38.33 -1.34
CA LEU A 3 54.71 37.41 -2.00
C LEU A 3 53.66 36.95 -0.98
N ALA A 4 52.41 37.33 -1.23
CA ALA A 4 51.21 36.93 -0.48
C ALA A 4 51.15 35.44 -0.12
N PHE A 5 51.86 34.61 -0.88
CA PHE A 5 51.98 33.17 -0.75
C PHE A 5 52.85 32.71 0.45
N ASN A 6 53.93 33.43 0.78
CA ASN A 6 54.88 33.00 1.82
C ASN A 6 54.29 33.09 3.25
N THR A 7 53.21 33.84 3.41
CA THR A 7 52.47 33.97 4.67
C THR A 7 51.28 33.02 4.76
N THR A 8 51.05 32.19 3.72
CA THR A 8 49.97 31.20 3.70
C THR A 8 50.47 29.88 4.32
N PRO A 9 49.77 29.29 5.30
CA PRO A 9 50.17 28.04 5.92
C PRO A 9 50.41 26.91 4.91
N GLY A 10 51.51 26.19 5.10
CA GLY A 10 51.90 25.06 4.26
C GLY A 10 52.41 25.42 2.87
N PHE A 11 52.66 26.70 2.56
CA PHE A 11 53.32 27.08 1.30
C PHE A 11 54.71 26.45 1.17
N VAL A 12 55.00 25.87 0.01
CA VAL A 12 56.28 25.22 -0.30
C VAL A 12 57.06 26.02 -1.33
N ASN A 13 56.50 26.18 -2.52
CA ASN A 13 57.14 26.91 -3.62
C ASN A 13 56.13 27.47 -4.62
N LEU A 14 56.63 28.38 -5.46
CA LEU A 14 55.89 28.96 -6.58
C LEU A 14 56.75 28.84 -7.84
N THR A 15 56.17 28.28 -8.90
CA THR A 15 56.80 28.10 -10.20
C THR A 15 56.11 29.00 -11.20
N VAL A 16 56.85 29.92 -11.81
CA VAL A 16 56.33 30.77 -12.90
C VAL A 16 56.40 29.97 -14.20
N GLU A 17 55.25 29.73 -14.81
CA GLU A 17 55.11 28.94 -16.05
C GLU A 17 55.31 29.82 -17.30
N GLY A 18 55.05 31.12 -17.18
CA GLY A 18 55.27 32.06 -18.28
C GLY A 18 54.62 33.41 -18.05
N PHE A 19 54.75 34.28 -19.05
CA PHE A 19 54.11 35.59 -19.07
C PHE A 19 53.01 35.61 -20.12
N TRP A 20 51.93 36.32 -19.83
CA TRP A 20 50.88 36.53 -20.81
C TRP A 20 51.38 37.43 -21.94
N LYS A 21 51.00 37.10 -23.17
CA LYS A 21 51.47 37.83 -24.35
C LYS A 21 50.89 39.25 -24.35
N GLY A 22 51.74 40.25 -24.20
CA GLY A 22 51.35 41.66 -24.25
C GLY A 22 50.84 42.24 -22.92
N SER A 23 51.03 41.56 -21.80
CA SER A 23 50.74 42.10 -20.47
C SER A 23 51.87 41.82 -19.47
N VAL A 24 51.78 42.40 -18.27
CA VAL A 24 52.70 42.14 -17.15
C VAL A 24 52.20 40.95 -16.28
N GLY A 25 51.16 40.24 -16.74
CA GLY A 25 50.61 39.08 -16.05
C GLY A 25 51.53 37.86 -16.16
N VAL A 26 51.61 37.08 -15.09
CA VAL A 26 52.35 35.81 -15.03
C VAL A 26 51.38 34.65 -14.82
N ASN A 27 51.61 33.56 -15.54
CA ASN A 27 51.04 32.26 -15.20
C ASN A 27 51.96 31.57 -14.19
N PHE A 28 51.40 31.04 -13.11
CA PHE A 28 52.18 30.40 -12.06
C PHE A 28 51.41 29.25 -11.42
N THR A 29 52.17 28.27 -10.93
CA THR A 29 51.67 27.18 -10.10
C THR A 29 52.29 27.31 -8.71
N SER A 30 51.47 27.19 -7.67
CA SER A 30 51.93 27.24 -6.28
C SER A 30 51.68 25.90 -5.59
N ASN A 31 52.67 25.42 -4.84
CA ASN A 31 52.65 24.12 -4.18
C ASN A 31 52.54 24.32 -2.67
N TYR A 32 51.66 23.53 -2.05
CA TYR A 32 51.40 23.54 -0.62
C TYR A 32 51.48 22.12 -0.05
N LYS A 33 52.02 21.97 1.15
CA LYS A 33 52.16 20.71 1.87
C LYS A 33 51.42 20.79 3.19
N ASP A 34 50.69 19.73 3.52
CA ASP A 34 49.95 19.56 4.78
C ASP A 34 49.02 20.76 5.10
N ALA A 35 48.60 21.49 4.07
CA ALA A 35 47.78 22.69 4.18
C ALA A 35 46.32 22.33 3.92
N ASN A 36 45.41 22.83 4.76
CA ASN A 36 44.00 22.76 4.45
C ASN A 36 43.73 23.64 3.22
N ILE A 37 43.21 23.06 2.14
CA ILE A 37 42.92 23.77 0.89
C ILE A 37 42.00 24.96 1.16
N ARG A 38 41.07 24.86 2.12
CA ARG A 38 40.18 25.96 2.54
C ARG A 38 40.94 27.14 3.15
N ASP A 39 41.96 26.87 3.96
CA ASP A 39 42.77 27.92 4.61
C ASP A 39 43.70 28.59 3.60
N VAL A 40 44.32 27.79 2.73
CA VAL A 40 45.14 28.29 1.61
C VAL A 40 44.29 29.20 0.73
N PHE A 41 43.10 28.75 0.37
CA PHE A 41 42.20 29.45 -0.52
C PHE A 41 41.69 30.77 0.11
N THR A 42 41.18 30.74 1.35
CA THR A 42 40.73 31.94 2.07
C THR A 42 41.86 32.97 2.18
N SER A 43 43.08 32.52 2.47
CA SER A 43 44.25 33.39 2.57
C SER A 43 44.68 33.99 1.23
N LEU A 44 44.41 33.34 0.09
CA LEU A 44 44.74 33.85 -1.23
C LEU A 44 43.70 34.84 -1.74
N VAL A 45 42.40 34.50 -1.60
CA VAL A 45 41.30 35.37 -2.00
C VAL A 45 41.32 36.68 -1.23
N GLY A 46 41.57 36.63 0.08
CA GLY A 46 41.67 37.84 0.92
C GLY A 46 42.83 38.78 0.57
N LYS A 47 43.79 38.34 -0.27
CA LYS A 47 44.95 39.14 -0.67
C LYS A 47 44.85 39.69 -2.10
N LEU A 48 43.74 39.44 -2.81
CA LEU A 48 43.55 39.93 -4.17
C LEU A 48 43.20 41.44 -4.17
N PRO A 49 43.72 42.22 -5.14
CA PRO A 49 43.39 43.63 -5.27
C PRO A 49 41.93 43.84 -5.69
N SER A 50 41.30 44.93 -5.21
CA SER A 50 39.90 45.25 -5.51
C SER A 50 39.59 45.57 -6.99
N TRP A 51 40.60 45.75 -7.83
CA TRP A 51 40.46 46.07 -9.26
C TRP A 51 40.53 44.83 -10.16
N TYR A 52 40.78 43.66 -9.58
CA TYR A 52 40.85 42.40 -10.32
C TYR A 52 39.47 42.01 -10.85
N ASP A 53 39.38 41.54 -12.11
CA ASP A 53 38.11 41.13 -12.71
C ASP A 53 37.61 39.85 -12.04
N ASP A 54 36.57 40.00 -11.23
CA ASP A 54 35.96 38.94 -10.45
C ASP A 54 35.38 37.82 -11.32
N THR A 55 35.17 38.02 -12.63
CA THR A 55 34.46 37.05 -13.46
C THR A 55 35.29 35.79 -13.74
N GLU A 56 36.57 35.95 -14.08
CA GLU A 56 37.50 34.81 -14.27
C GLU A 56 37.97 34.23 -12.94
N LEU A 57 38.11 35.10 -11.93
CA LEU A 57 38.40 34.68 -10.56
C LEU A 57 37.29 33.75 -10.06
N ASN A 58 36.02 34.18 -10.12
CA ASN A 58 34.87 33.41 -9.67
C ASN A 58 34.75 32.05 -10.35
N LYS A 59 35.10 31.94 -11.64
CA LYS A 59 35.17 30.65 -12.34
C LYS A 59 36.26 29.74 -11.76
N SER A 60 37.46 30.28 -11.55
CA SER A 60 38.57 29.53 -10.97
C SER A 60 38.28 29.12 -9.52
N ILE A 61 37.68 30.02 -8.74
CA ILE A 61 37.21 29.79 -7.38
C ILE A 61 36.19 28.65 -7.35
N ASN A 62 35.15 28.69 -8.17
CA ASN A 62 34.13 27.65 -8.22
C ASN A 62 34.75 26.28 -8.58
N ASN A 63 35.68 26.26 -9.54
CA ASN A 63 36.38 25.03 -9.91
C ASN A 63 37.23 24.45 -8.75
N VAL A 64 37.89 25.30 -7.96
CA VAL A 64 38.67 24.87 -6.79
C VAL A 64 37.76 24.36 -5.68
N VAL A 65 36.67 25.08 -5.36
CA VAL A 65 35.71 24.67 -4.33
C VAL A 65 34.99 23.37 -4.74
N ARG A 66 34.67 23.21 -6.02
CA ARG A 66 34.11 21.95 -6.54
C ARG A 66 35.07 20.77 -6.39
N LYS A 67 36.37 20.99 -6.62
CA LYS A 67 37.41 19.98 -6.36
C LYS A 67 37.53 19.65 -4.88
N MET A 68 37.26 20.60 -3.98
CA MET A 68 37.18 20.28 -2.55
C MET A 68 36.10 19.22 -2.34
N CYS A 69 34.88 19.40 -2.87
CA CYS A 69 33.79 18.42 -2.73
C CYS A 69 34.02 17.06 -3.43
N GLU A 70 34.97 16.94 -4.36
CA GLU A 70 35.30 15.68 -5.06
C GLU A 70 36.18 14.76 -4.21
N GLU A 71 36.79 15.28 -3.13
CA GLU A 71 37.63 14.51 -2.22
C GLU A 71 36.79 13.63 -1.29
N GLU A 72 37.26 12.41 -1.02
CA GLU A 72 36.50 11.34 -0.35
C GLU A 72 36.11 11.66 1.12
N ASP A 73 36.78 12.63 1.75
CA ASP A 73 36.59 13.03 3.16
C ASP A 73 36.05 14.47 3.36
N SER A 74 35.44 15.05 2.33
CA SER A 74 35.00 16.45 2.35
C SER A 74 33.87 16.74 3.36
N CYS A 75 32.99 15.76 3.56
CA CYS A 75 31.87 15.86 4.47
C CYS A 75 31.78 14.59 5.34
N PRO A 76 31.18 14.68 6.54
CA PRO A 76 30.88 13.51 7.35
C PRO A 76 29.96 12.53 6.60
N LYS A 77 29.98 11.26 7.01
CA LYS A 77 28.99 10.27 6.53
C LYS A 77 27.57 10.80 6.74
N SER A 78 26.69 10.53 5.79
CA SER A 78 25.31 11.01 5.70
C SER A 78 25.13 12.46 5.24
N TYR A 79 26.20 13.10 4.75
CA TYR A 79 26.14 14.44 4.17
C TYR A 79 26.62 14.44 2.73
N HIS A 80 26.05 15.34 1.92
CA HIS A 80 26.47 15.63 0.56
C HIS A 80 27.08 17.03 0.50
N CYS A 81 28.21 17.17 -0.20
CA CYS A 81 28.89 18.45 -0.38
C CYS A 81 28.24 19.21 -1.56
N SER A 82 27.61 20.34 -1.29
CA SER A 82 27.12 21.27 -2.29
C SER A 82 27.96 22.56 -2.26
N VAL A 83 27.98 23.29 -3.38
CA VAL A 83 28.64 24.59 -3.45
C VAL A 83 27.56 25.66 -3.52
N GLU A 84 27.46 26.48 -2.49
CA GLU A 84 26.51 27.60 -2.48
C GLU A 84 27.25 28.93 -2.69
N LYS A 85 26.55 29.88 -3.33
CA LYS A 85 27.06 31.23 -3.56
C LYS A 85 26.54 32.15 -2.45
N SER A 86 27.36 32.41 -1.44
CA SER A 86 27.06 33.39 -0.39
C SER A 86 27.76 34.71 -0.68
N GLN A 87 27.00 35.79 -0.90
CA GLN A 87 27.54 37.16 -1.07
C GLN A 87 28.77 37.27 -1.99
N GLN A 88 28.72 36.63 -3.17
CA GLN A 88 29.81 36.58 -4.19
C GLN A 88 31.02 35.69 -3.83
N GLN A 89 30.96 34.94 -2.73
CA GLN A 89 31.93 33.93 -2.35
C GLN A 89 31.31 32.53 -2.51
N PHE A 90 32.09 31.58 -3.05
CA PHE A 90 31.70 30.18 -3.15
C PHE A 90 32.18 29.45 -1.90
N GLU A 91 31.27 28.80 -1.18
CA GLU A 91 31.61 28.04 0.02
C GLU A 91 31.09 26.60 -0.12
N PRO A 92 31.91 25.58 0.25
CA PRO A 92 31.41 24.21 0.31
C PRO A 92 30.53 24.05 1.55
N ILE A 93 29.33 23.54 1.36
CA ILE A 93 28.34 23.29 2.40
C ILE A 93 28.07 21.79 2.46
N CYS A 94 28.11 21.22 3.66
CA CYS A 94 27.70 19.84 3.89
C CYS A 94 26.23 19.82 4.30
N GLU A 95 25.36 19.36 3.40
CA GLU A 95 23.93 19.19 3.65
C GLU A 95 23.63 17.74 3.99
N TYR A 96 22.76 17.52 4.98
CA TYR A 96 22.32 16.17 5.31
C TYR A 96 21.56 15.56 4.11
N VAL A 97 21.90 14.36 3.67
CA VAL A 97 21.37 13.80 2.40
C VAL A 97 19.83 13.68 2.38
N CYS A 98 19.20 13.51 3.54
CA CYS A 98 17.74 13.44 3.65
C CYS A 98 17.04 14.81 3.60
N LEU A 99 17.76 15.93 3.63
CA LEU A 99 17.14 17.25 3.50
C LEU A 99 16.55 17.45 2.09
N GLN A 100 17.14 16.82 1.08
CA GLN A 100 16.70 16.90 -0.31
C GLN A 100 15.73 15.76 -0.70
N SER A 101 15.50 14.79 0.18
CA SER A 101 14.68 13.60 -0.10
C SER A 101 13.32 13.69 0.60
N GLU A 102 12.25 13.90 -0.17
CA GLU A 102 10.89 13.96 0.35
C GLU A 102 10.22 12.58 0.35
N CYS A 103 9.94 12.04 1.54
CA CYS A 103 9.17 10.82 1.73
C CYS A 103 7.68 11.15 1.93
N GLN A 104 6.81 10.47 1.19
CA GLN A 104 5.36 10.67 1.26
C GLN A 104 4.73 9.76 2.33
N ASN A 105 3.44 9.97 2.60
CA ASN A 105 2.61 9.09 3.43
C ASN A 105 3.20 8.74 4.81
N ASN A 106 3.72 9.76 5.50
CA ASN A 106 4.38 9.63 6.80
C ASN A 106 5.62 8.71 6.80
N GLY A 107 6.19 8.44 5.63
CA GLY A 107 7.52 7.85 5.52
C GLY A 107 8.58 8.80 6.06
N TYR A 108 9.70 8.24 6.51
CA TYR A 108 10.84 9.02 6.99
C TYR A 108 12.10 8.61 6.24
N CYS A 109 12.96 9.59 5.93
CA CYS A 109 14.20 9.34 5.24
C CYS A 109 15.24 8.76 6.20
N VAL A 110 15.95 7.73 5.75
CA VAL A 110 17.10 7.13 6.40
C VAL A 110 18.26 7.05 5.42
N VAL A 111 19.48 7.08 5.93
CA VAL A 111 20.68 6.90 5.10
C VAL A 111 21.10 5.44 5.14
N ASN A 112 21.26 4.83 3.97
CA ASN A 112 21.75 3.45 3.85
C ASN A 112 23.28 3.37 4.06
N ILE A 113 23.81 2.15 4.16
CA ILE A 113 25.25 1.89 4.27
C ILE A 113 26.07 2.50 3.12
N ASP A 114 25.46 2.66 1.94
CA ASP A 114 26.08 3.24 0.74
C ASP A 114 26.00 4.77 0.70
N ASN A 115 25.68 5.42 1.83
CA ASN A 115 25.48 6.87 1.95
C ASN A 115 24.34 7.44 1.08
N GLN A 116 23.43 6.58 0.62
CA GLN A 116 22.29 6.98 -0.21
C GLN A 116 21.05 7.19 0.66
N PRO A 117 20.27 8.27 0.44
CA PRO A 117 19.01 8.48 1.10
C PRO A 117 17.99 7.43 0.63
N LYS A 118 17.19 6.91 1.56
CA LYS A 118 16.12 5.97 1.27
C LYS A 118 14.93 6.22 2.19
N CYS A 119 13.72 6.18 1.66
CA CYS A 119 12.54 6.29 2.48
C CYS A 119 12.22 4.96 3.18
N ARG A 120 11.93 5.03 4.47
CA ARG A 120 11.26 3.97 5.21
C ARG A 120 9.78 4.30 5.30
N CYS A 121 8.98 3.45 4.67
CA CYS A 121 7.55 3.65 4.57
C CYS A 121 6.83 3.20 5.83
N PHE A 122 5.80 3.96 6.19
CA PHE A 122 4.95 3.65 7.34
C PHE A 122 3.97 2.53 6.98
N GLU A 123 3.65 1.69 7.95
CA GLU A 123 2.68 0.61 7.80
C GLU A 123 1.59 0.79 8.84
N THR A 124 0.33 0.75 8.42
CA THR A 124 -0.84 0.77 9.30
C THR A 124 -1.54 -0.59 9.29
N ASP A 125 -2.59 -0.73 10.09
CA ASP A 125 -3.37 -1.97 10.15
C ASP A 125 -4.14 -2.24 8.85
N ASP A 126 -4.51 -1.18 8.13
CA ASP A 126 -5.32 -1.26 6.91
C ASP A 126 -4.51 -1.03 5.63
N TYR A 127 -3.33 -0.42 5.72
CA TYR A 127 -2.55 -0.01 4.54
C TYR A 127 -1.06 -0.27 4.68
N ILE A 128 -0.44 -0.67 3.58
CA ILE A 128 1.00 -0.73 3.41
C ILE A 128 1.40 0.29 2.34
N TYR A 129 2.30 1.20 2.70
CA TYR A 129 2.90 2.14 1.77
C TYR A 129 4.23 1.59 1.26
N THR A 130 4.43 1.63 -0.07
CA THR A 130 5.62 1.12 -0.75
C THR A 130 6.03 2.09 -1.87
N GLY A 131 7.11 1.79 -2.59
CA GLY A 131 7.71 2.70 -3.58
C GLY A 131 9.01 3.33 -3.09
N GLU A 132 9.65 4.11 -3.95
CA GLU A 132 10.93 4.79 -3.64
C GLU A 132 10.71 5.90 -2.61
N ASN A 133 9.58 6.61 -2.72
CA ASN A 133 9.19 7.74 -1.89
C ASN A 133 7.92 7.42 -1.07
N CYS A 134 7.56 6.15 -0.93
CA CYS A 134 6.37 5.68 -0.22
C CYS A 134 5.04 6.14 -0.84
N GLU A 135 5.02 6.37 -2.14
CA GLU A 135 3.88 6.87 -2.92
C GLU A 135 2.78 5.83 -3.17
N ILE A 136 3.13 4.54 -3.16
CA ILE A 136 2.22 3.46 -3.50
C ILE A 136 1.49 2.98 -2.25
N LYS A 137 0.20 3.31 -2.15
CA LYS A 137 -0.69 2.82 -1.10
C LYS A 137 -1.35 1.50 -1.53
N THR A 138 -1.20 0.46 -0.71
CA THR A 138 -1.86 -0.84 -0.91
C THR A 138 -2.71 -1.20 0.30
N GLU A 139 -3.87 -1.81 0.08
CA GLU A 139 -4.69 -2.31 1.17
C GLU A 139 -4.02 -3.54 1.78
N LYS A 140 -3.79 -3.47 3.08
CA LYS A 140 -3.31 -4.61 3.83
C LYS A 140 -4.49 -5.56 3.99
N LEU A 141 -4.44 -6.68 3.27
CA LEU A 141 -5.37 -7.81 3.46
C LEU A 141 -5.13 -8.53 4.80
N THR A 142 -4.78 -7.79 5.86
CA THR A 142 -4.96 -8.26 7.23
C THR A 142 -6.46 -8.22 7.51
N MET A 143 -7.15 -9.24 7.02
CA MET A 143 -8.36 -9.69 7.70
C MET A 143 -7.96 -9.91 9.15
N SER A 144 -8.31 -8.98 10.05
CA SER A 144 -8.12 -9.17 11.49
C SER A 144 -8.56 -10.58 11.81
N LYS A 145 -7.75 -11.34 12.55
CA LYS A 145 -8.02 -12.75 12.87
C LYS A 145 -9.47 -12.95 13.33
N ASP A 146 -10.03 -11.95 14.01
CA ASP A 146 -11.41 -11.88 14.47
C ASP A 146 -12.47 -11.86 13.35
N LYS A 147 -12.22 -11.20 12.22
CA LYS A 147 -13.10 -11.24 11.04
C LYS A 147 -13.08 -12.60 10.35
N ILE A 148 -11.91 -13.25 10.27
CA ILE A 148 -11.80 -14.61 9.71
C ILE A 148 -12.59 -15.59 10.56
N ILE A 149 -12.45 -15.51 11.89
CA ILE A 149 -13.21 -16.34 12.84
C ILE A 149 -14.71 -16.04 12.71
N GLY A 150 -15.11 -14.78 12.63
CA GLY A 150 -16.52 -14.38 12.45
C GLY A 150 -17.16 -14.95 11.18
N ILE A 151 -16.47 -14.90 10.04
CA ILE A 151 -16.97 -15.45 8.78
C ILE A 151 -17.06 -16.98 8.83
N ALA A 152 -16.04 -17.64 9.40
CA ALA A 152 -16.04 -19.10 9.53
C ALA A 152 -17.19 -19.62 10.42
N VAL A 153 -17.46 -18.95 11.54
CA VAL A 153 -18.55 -19.31 12.46
C VAL A 153 -19.91 -18.98 11.85
N GLY A 154 -20.06 -17.86 11.15
CA GLY A 154 -21.31 -17.46 10.51
C GLY A 154 -21.74 -18.44 9.41
N VAL A 155 -20.83 -18.78 8.49
CA VAL A 155 -21.12 -19.70 7.38
C VAL A 155 -21.33 -21.13 7.90
N GLY A 156 -20.48 -21.60 8.82
CA GLY A 156 -20.62 -22.93 9.41
C GLY A 156 -21.91 -23.09 10.22
N GLY A 157 -22.22 -22.12 11.09
CA GLY A 157 -23.43 -22.12 11.92
C GLY A 157 -24.71 -22.03 11.10
N GLY A 158 -24.73 -21.22 10.04
CA GLY A 158 -25.87 -21.08 9.15
C GLY A 158 -26.23 -22.38 8.43
N VAL A 159 -25.22 -23.12 7.93
CA VAL A 159 -25.44 -24.42 7.26
C VAL A 159 -25.98 -25.46 8.24
N ILE A 160 -25.45 -25.52 9.47
CA ILE A 160 -25.92 -26.46 10.49
C ILE A 160 -27.38 -26.17 10.87
N LEU A 161 -27.73 -24.90 11.09
CA LEU A 161 -29.10 -24.49 11.39
C LEU A 161 -30.07 -24.85 10.26
N LEU A 162 -29.69 -24.63 9.00
CA LEU A 162 -30.49 -25.01 7.85
C LEU A 162 -30.75 -26.53 7.79
N LEU A 163 -29.72 -27.35 8.04
CA LEU A 163 -29.87 -28.80 8.08
C LEU A 163 -30.83 -29.25 9.19
N LEU A 164 -30.74 -28.65 10.38
CA LEU A 164 -31.65 -28.94 11.49
C LEU A 164 -33.11 -28.62 11.14
N ILE A 165 -33.35 -27.47 10.49
CA ILE A 165 -34.69 -27.07 10.05
C ILE A 165 -35.26 -28.09 9.04
N ILE A 166 -34.45 -28.53 8.07
CA ILE A 166 -34.87 -29.54 7.08
C ILE A 166 -35.25 -30.85 7.78
N VAL A 167 -34.43 -31.32 8.71
CA VAL A 167 -34.69 -32.55 9.48
C VAL A 167 -36.01 -32.43 10.27
N VAL A 168 -36.24 -31.30 10.95
CA VAL A 168 -37.48 -31.05 11.69
C VAL A 168 -38.70 -31.09 10.78
N ILE A 169 -38.63 -30.44 9.61
CA ILE A 169 -39.71 -30.46 8.62
C ILE A 169 -40.02 -31.88 8.15
N ILE A 170 -38.99 -32.69 7.87
CA ILE A 170 -39.14 -34.09 7.46
C ILE A 170 -39.80 -34.91 8.59
N CYS A 171 -39.33 -34.76 9.83
CA CYS A 171 -39.90 -35.44 10.99
C CYS A 171 -41.38 -35.08 11.21
N ILE A 172 -41.73 -33.81 11.09
CA ILE A 172 -43.13 -33.35 11.20
C ILE A 172 -43.97 -33.95 10.09
N ARG A 173 -43.50 -33.90 8.84
CA ARG A 173 -44.19 -34.50 7.67
C ARG A 173 -44.40 -36.00 7.83
N GLN A 174 -43.37 -36.74 8.24
CA GLN A 174 -43.49 -38.18 8.49
C GLN A 174 -44.47 -38.47 9.63
N ARG A 175 -44.46 -37.68 10.71
CA ARG A 175 -45.39 -37.85 11.83
C ARG A 175 -46.83 -37.58 11.41
N GLN A 176 -47.07 -36.57 10.57
CA GLN A 176 -48.39 -36.29 10.01
C GLN A 176 -48.89 -37.43 9.10
N GLN A 177 -48.02 -37.97 8.24
CA GLN A 177 -48.37 -39.11 7.39
C GLN A 177 -48.69 -40.38 8.20
N ARG A 178 -47.95 -40.63 9.29
CA ARG A 178 -48.25 -41.76 10.21
C ARG A 178 -49.57 -41.56 10.95
N ARG A 179 -49.91 -40.32 11.34
CA ARG A 179 -51.21 -39.98 11.96
C ARG A 179 -52.39 -40.14 11.00
N SER A 180 -52.24 -39.79 9.72
CA SER A 180 -53.29 -40.03 8.71
C SER A 180 -53.54 -41.50 8.40
N LYS A 181 -52.51 -42.37 8.52
CA LYS A 181 -52.69 -43.83 8.41
C LYS A 181 -53.35 -44.43 9.66
N GLY A 182 -53.02 -43.93 10.86
CA GLY A 182 -53.65 -44.36 12.11
C GLY A 182 -55.13 -43.96 12.21
N LYS A 183 -55.50 -42.79 11.71
CA LYS A 183 -56.91 -42.33 11.73
C LYS A 183 -57.81 -43.19 10.82
N ARG A 184 -57.33 -43.61 9.64
CA ARG A 184 -58.08 -44.53 8.75
C ARG A 184 -58.29 -45.93 9.34
N ILE A 185 -57.41 -46.40 10.22
CA ILE A 185 -57.54 -47.71 10.86
C ILE A 185 -58.51 -47.64 12.05
N VAL A 186 -58.52 -46.53 12.79
CA VAL A 186 -59.43 -46.33 13.93
C VAL A 186 -60.86 -46.06 13.47
N ASP A 187 -61.07 -45.27 12.40
CA ASP A 187 -62.41 -45.01 11.88
C ASP A 187 -63.04 -46.28 11.23
N ASN A 188 -62.23 -47.13 10.57
CA ASN A 188 -62.69 -48.40 9.97
C ASN A 188 -62.98 -49.51 11.01
N ALA A 189 -62.37 -49.45 12.20
CA ALA A 189 -62.64 -50.44 13.26
C ALA A 189 -64.02 -50.23 13.93
N SER A 190 -64.55 -49.02 13.88
CA SER A 190 -65.86 -48.67 14.44
C SER A 190 -67.05 -49.08 13.57
N GLU A 191 -66.92 -49.15 12.24
CA GLU A 191 -68.03 -49.55 11.35
C GLU A 191 -68.25 -51.07 11.30
N GLN A 192 -67.22 -51.90 11.55
CA GLN A 192 -67.35 -53.36 11.48
C GLN A 192 -68.07 -53.98 12.69
N SER A 193 -68.08 -53.32 13.86
CA SER A 193 -68.82 -53.84 15.03
C SER A 193 -70.34 -53.65 14.95
N PHE A 194 -70.85 -52.71 14.13
CA PHE A 194 -72.29 -52.47 14.02
C PHE A 194 -72.99 -53.30 12.93
N GLN A 195 -72.26 -53.79 11.92
CA GLN A 195 -72.84 -54.59 10.84
C GLN A 195 -72.96 -56.10 11.16
N SER A 196 -72.38 -56.58 12.27
CA SER A 196 -72.48 -57.99 12.66
C SER A 196 -73.80 -58.37 13.35
N PHE A 197 -74.72 -57.42 13.62
CA PHE A 197 -75.96 -57.70 14.36
C PHE A 197 -77.25 -57.67 13.51
N LYS A 198 -77.18 -57.47 12.19
CA LYS A 198 -78.39 -57.21 11.37
C LYS A 198 -78.59 -58.11 10.15
N GLY A 199 -78.00 -59.31 10.16
CA GLY A 199 -78.10 -60.27 9.06
C GLY A 199 -78.73 -61.59 9.48
N SER A 200 -79.98 -61.58 9.95
CA SER A 200 -80.80 -62.80 10.04
C SER A 200 -82.27 -62.43 10.22
N GLU A 201 -82.95 -62.02 9.14
CA GLU A 201 -84.38 -62.29 8.99
C GLU A 201 -84.76 -62.25 7.51
N ASP A 202 -85.44 -63.32 7.12
CA ASP A 202 -85.82 -63.76 5.80
C ASP A 202 -86.84 -62.84 5.11
N GLY A 203 -87.06 -63.07 3.81
CA GLY A 203 -88.41 -62.93 3.26
C GLY A 203 -88.54 -62.17 1.95
N ILE A 204 -88.39 -62.89 0.84
CA ILE A 204 -89.29 -62.95 -0.33
C ILE A 204 -90.09 -61.66 -0.69
N HIS A 205 -89.83 -61.08 -1.86
CA HIS A 205 -90.79 -60.86 -2.97
C HIS A 205 -90.27 -59.82 -4.00
N GLN A 206 -90.24 -60.24 -5.26
CA GLN A 206 -90.24 -59.44 -6.51
C GLN A 206 -91.64 -58.81 -6.73
N PRO A 207 -91.95 -58.03 -7.80
CA PRO A 207 -91.12 -57.36 -8.83
C PRO A 207 -91.64 -55.94 -9.25
N THR A 208 -91.04 -55.37 -10.32
CA THR A 208 -91.55 -54.33 -11.27
C THR A 208 -91.71 -52.89 -10.72
N SER A 209 -91.51 -51.78 -11.43
CA SER A 209 -91.45 -51.43 -12.86
C SER A 209 -90.79 -50.04 -13.05
N SER A 210 -90.26 -49.78 -14.27
CA SER A 210 -89.92 -48.46 -14.87
C SER A 210 -91.07 -47.42 -14.76
N PRO A 211 -90.89 -46.08 -14.94
CA PRO A 211 -90.21 -45.44 -16.10
C PRO A 211 -89.39 -44.13 -15.89
N ARG A 212 -88.61 -43.80 -16.93
CA ARG A 212 -88.04 -42.48 -17.37
C ARG A 212 -89.04 -41.30 -17.27
N PRO A 213 -88.68 -39.99 -17.46
CA PRO A 213 -87.55 -39.41 -18.25
C PRO A 213 -86.78 -38.27 -17.51
N GLY A 214 -85.54 -37.90 -17.85
CA GLY A 214 -85.12 -37.13 -19.02
C GLY A 214 -84.89 -35.66 -18.64
N VAL A 215 -83.73 -35.09 -19.00
CA VAL A 215 -83.49 -33.73 -19.54
C VAL A 215 -81.98 -33.54 -19.73
N ALA A 216 -81.65 -32.80 -20.78
CA ALA A 216 -80.43 -32.79 -21.57
C ALA A 216 -79.37 -31.77 -21.05
N PRO A 217 -78.21 -31.67 -21.73
CA PRO A 217 -77.02 -30.96 -21.28
C PRO A 217 -76.93 -29.54 -21.84
N GLU A 218 -76.07 -28.70 -21.25
CA GLU A 218 -75.65 -27.44 -21.87
C GLU A 218 -74.13 -27.33 -21.92
N ASN A 219 -73.62 -27.26 -23.15
CA ASN A 219 -72.27 -26.90 -23.54
C ASN A 219 -72.18 -25.38 -23.71
N SER A 220 -71.02 -24.80 -23.39
CA SER A 220 -70.44 -23.65 -24.11
C SER A 220 -68.96 -23.54 -23.67
N HIS A 221 -67.98 -23.68 -24.58
CA HIS A 221 -67.35 -22.61 -25.39
C HIS A 221 -66.79 -21.44 -24.54
N SER A 222 -65.67 -20.79 -24.82
CA SER A 222 -64.51 -20.89 -25.72
C SER A 222 -63.73 -19.58 -25.52
N LEU A 223 -62.42 -19.53 -25.83
CA LEU A 223 -61.59 -18.33 -26.09
C LEU A 223 -61.28 -17.45 -24.85
N TYR A 224 -60.09 -16.91 -24.62
CA TYR A 224 -58.96 -16.47 -25.43
C TYR A 224 -57.65 -16.74 -24.69
#